data_AF-A0A8C6ZGQ3-F1
#
_entry.id   AF-A0A8C6ZGQ3-F1
#
_cell.length_a   1.000
_cell.length_b   1.000
_cell.length_c   1.000
_cell.angle_alpha   90.00
_cell.angle_beta   90.00
_cell.angle_gamma   90.00
#
_symmetry.space_group_name_H-M   'P 1'
#
loop_
_entity.id
_entity.type
_entity.pdbx_description
1 polymer ?
#
loop_
_entity_poly.entity_id
_entity_poly.type
_entity_poly.pdbx_seq_one_letter_code
_entity_poly.pdbx_strand_id
1 'polypeptide(L)'
;LNPEEGDMVQKKYATAEAMYARIKEEVCQRAMALDEAVSQSTQFHDKIEPMLETLEALSSRLRMPPLIPAEVEKIRECINENKNATVELDKLQPSFEALRRRGEDLIGRSQGADKDLAAKVIQDKLDQMVFFWEDIKARAEEREMKFVDVLELAEKFWYDMAALLTTIRDTQDIVHDLESPGIDPSIIKQQVEAAEVRTRGAVSHSGACLHPTCKPDWTRS
;
A
#
# COMPACT_ATOMS: atom_id res chain seq x y z
N LEU A 1 71.57 -38.60 -36.95
CA LEU A 1 70.15 -38.19 -36.80
C LEU A 1 69.85 -37.24 -37.94
N ASN A 2 68.79 -37.49 -38.71
CA ASN A 2 68.38 -36.67 -39.84
C ASN A 2 67.84 -35.30 -39.34
N PRO A 3 68.43 -34.16 -39.74
CA PRO A 3 67.99 -32.83 -39.28
C PRO A 3 66.53 -32.51 -39.62
N GLU A 4 66.05 -32.94 -40.78
CA GLU A 4 64.67 -32.68 -41.23
C GLU A 4 63.62 -33.40 -40.36
N GLU A 5 63.95 -34.59 -39.87
CA GLU A 5 63.10 -35.33 -38.93
C GLU A 5 63.03 -34.63 -37.56
N GLY A 6 64.13 -34.04 -37.11
CA GLY A 6 64.19 -33.24 -35.89
C GLY A 6 63.28 -32.00 -35.96
N ASP A 7 63.37 -31.25 -37.05
CA ASP A 7 62.54 -30.06 -37.29
C ASP A 7 61.05 -30.40 -37.36
N MET A 8 60.69 -31.51 -38.02
CA MET A 8 59.30 -32.00 -38.07
C MET A 8 58.77 -32.37 -36.68
N VAL A 9 59.57 -33.05 -35.87
CA VAL A 9 59.17 -33.44 -34.50
C VAL A 9 59.01 -32.20 -33.63
N GLN A 10 59.93 -31.24 -33.70
CA GLN A 10 59.86 -29.99 -32.94
C GLN A 10 58.64 -29.15 -33.32
N LYS A 11 58.31 -29.08 -34.62
CA LYS A 11 57.10 -28.40 -35.10
C LYS A 11 55.81 -29.07 -34.61
N LYS A 12 55.74 -30.41 -34.65
CA LYS A 12 54.59 -31.17 -34.12
C LYS A 12 54.46 -30.96 -32.61
N TYR A 13 55.56 -30.99 -31.88
CA TYR A 13 55.58 -30.73 -30.44
C TYR A 13 55.06 -29.33 -30.10
N ALA A 14 55.60 -28.29 -30.73
CA ALA A 14 55.16 -26.91 -30.53
C ALA A 14 53.66 -26.72 -30.86
N THR A 15 53.18 -27.40 -31.91
CA THR A 15 51.75 -27.39 -32.27
C THR A 15 50.90 -28.04 -31.18
N ALA A 16 51.31 -29.21 -30.68
CA ALA A 16 50.62 -29.93 -29.62
C ALA A 16 50.62 -29.14 -28.30
N GLU A 17 51.73 -28.48 -27.98
CA GLU A 17 51.86 -27.61 -26.80
C GLU A 17 50.91 -26.41 -26.89
N ALA A 18 50.83 -25.74 -28.04
CA ALA A 18 49.89 -24.63 -28.26
C ALA A 18 48.43 -25.09 -28.18
N MET A 19 48.10 -26.25 -28.76
CA MET A 19 46.75 -26.84 -28.64
C MET A 19 46.42 -27.16 -27.18
N TYR A 20 47.35 -27.75 -26.44
CA TYR A 20 47.17 -28.06 -25.02
C TYR A 20 46.95 -26.79 -24.18
N ALA A 21 47.75 -25.73 -24.41
CA ALA A 21 47.59 -24.45 -23.73
C ALA A 21 46.20 -23.83 -23.98
N ARG A 22 45.74 -23.85 -25.24
CA ARG A 22 44.42 -23.35 -25.61
C ARG A 22 43.29 -24.15 -24.94
N ILE A 23 43.36 -25.49 -24.97
CA ILE A 23 42.36 -26.34 -24.31
C ILE A 23 42.33 -26.07 -22.81
N LYS A 24 43.50 -25.92 -22.17
CA LYS A 24 43.59 -25.59 -20.75
C LYS A 24 42.92 -24.26 -20.42
N GLU A 25 43.11 -23.25 -21.26
CA GLU A 25 42.44 -21.95 -21.10
C GLU A 25 40.92 -22.05 -21.28
N GLU A 26 40.45 -22.71 -22.34
CA GLU A 26 39.02 -22.92 -22.60
C GLU A 26 38.34 -23.68 -21.46
N VAL A 27 39.00 -24.72 -20.91
CA VAL A 27 38.50 -25.47 -19.75
C VAL A 27 38.42 -24.58 -18.51
N CYS A 28 39.43 -23.74 -18.27
CA CYS A 28 39.44 -22.81 -17.14
C CYS A 28 38.28 -21.80 -17.22
N GLN A 29 38.11 -21.17 -18.38
CA GLN A 29 37.01 -20.23 -18.62
C GLN A 29 35.65 -20.91 -18.45
N ARG A 30 35.49 -22.13 -18.95
CA ARG A 30 34.25 -22.89 -18.81
C ARG A 30 33.95 -23.28 -17.36
N ALA A 31 34.97 -23.63 -16.58
CA ALA A 31 34.81 -23.89 -15.15
C ALA A 31 34.31 -22.64 -14.41
N MET A 32 34.93 -21.49 -14.65
CA MET A 32 34.50 -20.22 -14.04
C MET A 32 33.05 -19.85 -14.40
N ALA A 33 32.66 -20.02 -15.66
CA ALA A 33 31.28 -19.75 -16.10
C ALA A 33 30.26 -20.70 -15.45
N LEU A 34 30.61 -21.97 -15.27
CA LEU A 34 29.76 -22.94 -14.58
C LEU A 34 29.62 -22.60 -13.09
N ASP A 35 30.72 -22.25 -12.42
CA ASP A 35 30.69 -21.85 -11.00
C ASP A 35 29.83 -20.60 -10.79
N GLU A 36 29.93 -19.61 -11.69
CA GLU A 36 29.08 -18.43 -11.65
C GLU A 36 27.60 -18.77 -11.89
N ALA A 37 27.31 -19.63 -12.87
CA ALA A 37 25.94 -20.05 -13.16
C ALA A 37 25.30 -20.81 -11.99
N VAL A 38 26.06 -21.71 -11.35
CA VAL A 38 25.62 -22.42 -10.14
C VAL A 38 25.36 -21.43 -9.02
N SER A 39 26.29 -20.51 -8.75
CA SER A 39 26.14 -19.50 -7.70
C SER A 39 24.90 -18.62 -7.90
N GLN A 40 24.63 -18.18 -9.13
CA GLN A 40 23.46 -17.36 -9.43
C GLN A 40 22.16 -18.13 -9.33
N SER A 41 22.13 -19.38 -9.83
CA SER A 41 20.97 -20.26 -9.73
C SER A 41 20.61 -20.52 -8.27
N THR A 42 21.58 -20.93 -7.45
CA THR A 42 21.38 -21.16 -6.02
C THR A 42 20.85 -19.91 -5.31
N GLN A 43 21.47 -18.73 -5.54
CA GLN A 43 21.02 -17.49 -4.92
C GLN A 43 19.59 -17.08 -5.29
N PHE A 44 19.11 -17.44 -6.49
CA PHE A 44 17.71 -17.20 -6.88
C PHE A 44 16.78 -18.17 -6.15
N HIS A 45 17.05 -19.47 -6.25
CA HIS A 45 16.19 -20.51 -5.70
C HIS A 45 16.09 -20.46 -4.18
N ASP A 46 17.17 -20.06 -3.48
CA ASP A 46 17.16 -19.88 -2.03
C ASP A 46 16.29 -18.70 -1.57
N LYS A 47 16.07 -17.70 -2.43
CA LYS A 47 15.43 -16.43 -2.05
C LYS A 47 14.00 -16.28 -2.57
N ILE A 48 13.63 -17.01 -3.62
CA ILE A 48 12.31 -16.85 -4.25
C ILE A 48 11.16 -17.34 -3.38
N GLU A 49 11.26 -18.49 -2.74
CA GLU A 49 10.16 -18.97 -1.87
C GLU A 49 9.97 -18.08 -0.65
N PRO A 50 11.02 -17.70 0.10
CA PRO A 50 10.83 -16.78 1.23
C PRO A 50 10.24 -15.42 0.81
N MET A 51 10.60 -14.91 -0.37
CA MET A 51 10.02 -13.68 -0.91
C MET A 51 8.53 -13.85 -1.22
N LEU A 52 8.16 -14.94 -1.90
CA LEU A 52 6.77 -15.24 -2.24
C LEU A 52 5.92 -15.43 -0.97
N GLU A 53 6.41 -16.18 0.01
CA GLU A 53 5.74 -16.37 1.31
C GLU A 53 5.51 -15.02 2.02
N THR A 54 6.53 -14.15 2.03
CA THR A 54 6.44 -12.81 2.62
C THR A 54 5.37 -11.96 1.93
N LEU A 55 5.40 -11.92 0.59
CA LEU A 55 4.44 -11.14 -0.19
C LEU A 55 3.01 -11.71 -0.08
N GLU A 56 2.85 -13.02 -0.09
CA GLU A 56 1.56 -13.67 0.09
C GLU A 56 0.95 -13.38 1.47
N ALA A 57 1.76 -13.41 2.53
CA ALA A 57 1.32 -13.07 3.87
C ALA A 57 0.85 -11.60 3.97
N LEU A 58 1.60 -10.67 3.35
CA LEU A 58 1.21 -9.25 3.28
C LEU A 58 -0.07 -9.04 2.47
N SER A 59 -0.17 -9.66 1.28
CA SER A 59 -1.37 -9.62 0.44
C SER A 59 -2.59 -10.18 1.19
N SER A 60 -2.45 -11.31 1.86
CA SER A 60 -3.53 -11.93 2.64
C SER A 60 -4.00 -11.03 3.78
N ARG A 61 -3.07 -10.38 4.50
CA ARG A 61 -3.40 -9.39 5.54
C ARG A 61 -4.18 -8.19 4.99
N LEU A 62 -3.83 -7.71 3.79
CA LEU A 62 -4.54 -6.61 3.12
C LEU A 62 -5.86 -7.03 2.44
N ARG A 63 -6.11 -8.33 2.26
CA ARG A 63 -7.41 -8.83 1.80
C ARG A 63 -8.46 -8.86 2.89
N MET A 64 -8.04 -9.02 4.15
CA MET A 64 -8.96 -8.99 5.28
C MET A 64 -9.59 -7.61 5.43
N PRO A 65 -10.93 -7.48 5.41
CA PRO A 65 -11.59 -6.18 5.58
C PRO A 65 -11.15 -5.53 6.90
N PRO A 66 -10.78 -4.24 6.88
CA PRO A 66 -10.43 -3.54 8.11
C PRO A 66 -11.67 -3.32 8.97
N LEU A 67 -11.48 -3.31 10.29
CA LEU A 67 -12.49 -2.77 11.20
C LEU A 67 -12.52 -1.25 11.05
N ILE A 68 -13.71 -0.68 10.93
CA ILE A 68 -13.91 0.76 10.77
C ILE A 68 -14.49 1.31 12.07
N PRO A 69 -13.70 2.01 12.91
CA PRO A 69 -14.19 2.63 14.13
C PRO A 69 -14.98 3.91 13.82
N ALA A 70 -15.86 4.33 14.75
CA ALA A 70 -16.63 5.59 14.62
C ALA A 70 -15.88 6.82 15.17
N GLU A 71 -14.82 6.59 15.95
CA GLU A 71 -14.03 7.63 16.59
C GLU A 71 -12.93 8.13 15.66
N VAL A 72 -12.84 9.44 15.47
CA VAL A 72 -11.90 10.11 14.55
C VAL A 72 -10.45 9.66 14.81
N GLU A 73 -10.01 9.67 16.07
CA GLU A 73 -8.63 9.29 16.42
C GLU A 73 -8.32 7.83 16.08
N LYS A 74 -9.25 6.91 16.30
CA LYS A 74 -9.06 5.51 15.92
C LYS A 74 -9.04 5.32 14.40
N ILE A 75 -9.80 6.11 13.64
CA ILE A 75 -9.72 6.09 12.17
C ILE A 75 -8.32 6.55 11.72
N ARG A 76 -7.76 7.61 12.34
CA ARG A 76 -6.39 8.05 12.07
C ARG A 76 -5.35 6.98 12.39
N GLU A 77 -5.53 6.25 13.49
CA GLU A 77 -4.68 5.11 13.83
C GLU A 77 -4.75 4.02 12.75
N CYS A 78 -5.94 3.63 12.29
CA CYS A 78 -6.11 2.67 11.20
C CYS A 78 -5.44 3.12 9.89
N ILE A 79 -5.49 4.41 9.56
CA ILE A 79 -4.76 4.99 8.42
C ILE A 79 -3.25 4.79 8.60
N ASN A 80 -2.72 5.09 9.79
CA ASN A 80 -1.29 4.91 10.06
C ASN A 80 -0.88 3.43 10.01
N GLU A 81 -1.71 2.52 10.50
CA GLU A 81 -1.49 1.08 10.39
C GLU A 81 -1.50 0.60 8.93
N ASN A 82 -2.37 1.16 8.07
CA ASN A 82 -2.35 0.88 6.64
C ASN A 82 -1.04 1.33 5.99
N LYS A 83 -0.53 2.52 6.34
CA LYS A 83 0.77 3.03 5.87
C LYS A 83 1.95 2.13 6.26
N ASN A 84 1.87 1.42 7.39
CA ASN A 84 2.91 0.46 7.77
C ASN A 84 3.05 -0.67 6.73
N ALA A 85 1.96 -1.11 6.09
CA ALA A 85 2.04 -2.10 5.01
C ALA A 85 2.80 -1.57 3.79
N THR A 86 2.59 -0.31 3.41
CA THR A 86 3.36 0.35 2.34
C THR A 86 4.84 0.46 2.71
N VAL A 87 5.15 0.86 3.95
CA VAL A 87 6.53 0.96 4.44
C VAL A 87 7.22 -0.42 4.47
N GLU A 88 6.51 -1.48 4.86
CA GLU A 88 7.01 -2.85 4.78
C GLU A 88 7.32 -3.25 3.34
N LEU A 89 6.44 -2.93 2.39
CA LEU A 89 6.65 -3.20 0.98
C LEU A 89 7.87 -2.44 0.43
N ASP A 90 8.01 -1.15 0.74
CA ASP A 90 9.14 -0.33 0.31
C ASP A 90 10.48 -0.90 0.78
N LYS A 91 10.54 -1.46 1.99
CA LYS A 91 11.74 -2.14 2.51
C LYS A 91 12.10 -3.40 1.72
N LEU A 92 11.11 -4.08 1.13
CA LEU A 92 11.33 -5.27 0.31
C LEU A 92 11.77 -4.94 -1.12
N GLN A 93 11.60 -3.69 -1.58
CA GLN A 93 11.82 -3.29 -2.96
C GLN A 93 13.23 -3.62 -3.51
N PRO A 94 14.32 -3.35 -2.78
CA PRO A 94 15.66 -3.68 -3.29
C PRO A 94 15.84 -5.18 -3.52
N SER A 95 15.30 -6.00 -2.62
CA SER A 95 15.37 -7.46 -2.71
C SER A 95 14.48 -7.98 -3.83
N PHE A 96 13.27 -7.45 -3.99
CA PHE A 96 12.36 -7.76 -5.08
C PHE A 96 13.00 -7.48 -6.44
N GLU A 97 13.55 -6.28 -6.64
CA GLU A 97 14.19 -5.89 -7.90
C GLU A 97 15.44 -6.72 -8.21
N ALA A 98 16.26 -7.00 -7.19
CA ALA A 98 17.44 -7.84 -7.35
C ALA A 98 17.08 -9.28 -7.74
N LEU A 99 16.02 -9.82 -7.14
CA LEU A 99 15.54 -11.16 -7.42
C LEU A 99 14.89 -11.26 -8.80
N ARG A 100 14.12 -10.25 -9.19
CA ARG A 100 13.53 -10.13 -10.53
C ARG A 100 14.61 -10.12 -11.60
N ARG A 101 15.58 -9.21 -11.49
CA ARG A 101 16.74 -9.13 -12.40
C ARG A 101 17.47 -10.47 -12.50
N ARG A 102 17.68 -11.14 -11.37
CA ARG A 102 18.37 -12.45 -11.37
C ARG A 102 17.58 -13.55 -12.05
N GLY A 103 16.25 -13.60 -11.85
CA GLY A 103 15.41 -14.56 -12.56
C GLY A 103 15.38 -14.29 -14.07
N GLU A 104 15.28 -13.02 -14.48
CA GLU A 104 15.38 -12.60 -15.88
C GLU A 104 16.72 -13.02 -16.51
N ASP A 105 17.84 -12.82 -15.82
CA ASP A 105 19.18 -13.23 -16.27
C ASP A 105 19.27 -14.76 -16.45
N LEU A 106 18.72 -15.55 -15.51
CA LEU A 106 18.70 -17.02 -15.61
C LEU A 106 17.87 -17.49 -16.82
N ILE A 107 16.71 -16.87 -17.05
CA ILE A 107 15.89 -17.14 -18.24
C ILE A 107 16.66 -16.76 -19.51
N GLY A 108 17.32 -15.61 -19.53
CA GLY A 108 18.10 -15.13 -20.69
C GLY A 108 19.27 -16.05 -21.08
N ARG A 109 19.81 -16.82 -20.12
CA ARG A 109 20.86 -17.84 -20.37
C ARG A 109 20.31 -19.18 -20.86
N SER A 110 19.01 -19.40 -20.78
CA SER A 110 18.32 -20.62 -21.19
C SER A 110 17.89 -20.58 -22.67
N GLN A 111 17.17 -21.61 -23.14
CA GLN A 111 16.51 -21.56 -24.46
C GLN A 111 15.22 -20.72 -24.47
N GLY A 112 14.93 -20.00 -23.37
CA GLY A 112 13.73 -19.23 -23.13
C GLY A 112 12.62 -20.06 -22.50
N ALA A 113 11.68 -19.39 -21.80
CA ALA A 113 10.56 -20.02 -21.10
C ALA A 113 9.62 -20.83 -22.01
N ASP A 114 9.63 -20.56 -23.32
CA ASP A 114 8.82 -21.29 -24.30
C ASP A 114 9.35 -22.70 -24.60
N LYS A 115 10.66 -22.93 -24.41
CA LYS A 115 11.36 -24.15 -24.82
C LYS A 115 12.00 -24.88 -23.66
N ASP A 116 12.32 -24.17 -22.59
CA ASP A 116 12.96 -24.70 -21.39
C ASP A 116 11.98 -24.67 -20.21
N LEU A 117 11.62 -25.86 -19.72
CA LEU A 117 10.71 -26.02 -18.58
C LEU A 117 11.25 -25.39 -17.31
N ALA A 118 12.56 -25.40 -17.08
CA ALA A 118 13.15 -24.77 -15.90
C ALA A 118 13.04 -23.24 -15.98
N ALA A 119 13.27 -22.67 -17.16
CA ALA A 119 13.07 -21.24 -17.40
C ALA A 119 11.61 -20.83 -17.23
N LYS A 120 10.66 -21.68 -17.66
CA LYS A 120 9.23 -21.47 -17.42
C LYS A 120 8.89 -21.43 -15.94
N VAL A 121 9.41 -22.36 -15.14
CA VAL A 121 9.18 -22.36 -13.68
C VAL A 121 9.71 -21.08 -13.03
N ILE A 122 10.87 -20.58 -13.48
CA ILE A 122 11.41 -19.29 -13.01
C ILE A 122 10.46 -18.14 -13.41
N GLN A 123 9.99 -18.11 -14.66
CA GLN A 123 9.05 -17.09 -15.13
C GLN A 123 7.75 -17.09 -14.33
N ASP A 124 7.14 -18.26 -14.11
CA ASP A 124 5.88 -18.39 -13.36
C ASP A 124 6.04 -17.84 -11.92
N LYS A 125 7.19 -18.11 -11.28
CA LYS A 125 7.52 -17.56 -9.94
C LYS A 125 7.71 -16.05 -9.96
N LEU A 126 8.37 -15.50 -10.98
CA LEU A 126 8.52 -14.05 -11.14
C LEU A 126 7.17 -13.37 -11.36
N ASP A 127 6.31 -13.94 -12.20
CA ASP A 127 4.98 -13.43 -12.48
C ASP A 127 4.12 -13.45 -11.22
N GLN A 128 4.19 -14.53 -10.43
CA GLN A 128 3.51 -14.61 -9.14
C GLN A 128 4.03 -13.55 -8.15
N MET A 129 5.35 -13.32 -8.11
CA MET A 129 5.97 -12.30 -7.26
C MET A 129 5.49 -10.90 -7.64
N VAL A 130 5.46 -10.57 -8.94
CA VAL A 130 4.95 -9.30 -9.46
C VAL A 130 3.46 -9.14 -9.17
N PHE A 131 2.67 -10.21 -9.34
CA PHE A 131 1.25 -10.19 -9.04
C PHE A 131 0.98 -9.81 -7.58
N PHE A 132 1.64 -10.47 -6.61
CA PHE A 132 1.45 -10.12 -5.21
C PHE A 132 1.90 -8.69 -4.91
N TRP A 133 3.01 -8.26 -5.50
CA TRP A 133 3.53 -6.90 -5.32
C TRP A 133 2.51 -5.83 -5.74
N GLU A 134 1.92 -5.98 -6.92
CA GLU A 134 0.91 -5.03 -7.42
C GLU A 134 -0.43 -5.17 -6.70
N ASP A 135 -0.85 -6.39 -6.31
CA ASP A 135 -2.05 -6.62 -5.49
C ASP A 135 -1.94 -5.92 -4.12
N ILE A 136 -0.77 -5.95 -3.48
CA ILE A 136 -0.52 -5.24 -2.21
C ILE A 136 -0.66 -3.73 -2.42
N LYS A 137 -0.02 -3.16 -3.45
CA LYS A 137 -0.08 -1.72 -3.73
C LYS A 137 -1.51 -1.25 -3.96
N ALA A 138 -2.23 -1.91 -4.87
CA ALA A 138 -3.60 -1.55 -5.21
C ALA A 138 -4.52 -1.61 -3.98
N ARG A 139 -4.39 -2.65 -3.15
CA ARG A 139 -5.20 -2.80 -1.94
C ARG A 139 -4.86 -1.78 -0.86
N ALA A 140 -3.58 -1.47 -0.68
CA ALA A 140 -3.15 -0.47 0.30
C ALA A 140 -3.69 0.91 -0.09
N GLU A 141 -3.62 1.27 -1.38
CA GLU A 141 -4.17 2.52 -1.91
C GLU A 141 -5.70 2.58 -1.80
N GLU A 142 -6.41 1.52 -2.21
CA GLU A 142 -7.87 1.45 -2.10
C GLU A 142 -8.33 1.58 -0.64
N ARG A 143 -7.62 0.91 0.29
CA ARG A 143 -7.92 0.98 1.72
C ARG A 143 -7.66 2.37 2.29
N GLU A 144 -6.57 3.02 1.89
CA GLU A 144 -6.25 4.39 2.30
C GLU A 144 -7.36 5.36 1.89
N MET A 145 -7.79 5.31 0.62
CA MET A 145 -8.88 6.15 0.12
C MET A 145 -10.16 5.99 0.94
N LYS A 146 -10.56 4.73 1.20
CA LYS A 146 -11.74 4.44 2.02
C LYS A 146 -11.63 4.99 3.44
N PHE A 147 -10.46 4.91 4.06
CA PHE A 147 -10.28 5.46 5.40
C PHE A 147 -10.33 6.98 5.41
N VAL A 148 -9.78 7.64 4.39
CA VAL A 148 -9.87 9.10 4.24
C VAL A 148 -11.33 9.53 4.08
N ASP A 149 -12.11 8.85 3.25
CA ASP A 149 -13.54 9.13 3.07
C ASP A 149 -14.31 8.97 4.39
N VAL A 150 -14.05 7.87 5.12
CA VAL A 150 -14.70 7.63 6.42
C VAL A 150 -14.28 8.66 7.46
N LEU A 151 -13.01 9.08 7.46
CA LEU A 151 -12.50 10.10 8.38
C LEU A 151 -13.23 11.43 8.19
N GLU A 152 -13.41 11.88 6.93
CA GLU A 152 -14.15 13.10 6.62
C GLU A 152 -15.60 13.01 7.10
N LEU A 153 -16.27 11.88 6.86
CA LEU A 153 -17.63 11.63 7.33
C LEU A 153 -17.73 11.65 8.86
N ALA A 154 -16.77 11.03 9.55
CA ALA A 154 -16.73 11.00 11.01
C ALA A 154 -16.49 12.39 11.61
N GLU A 155 -15.51 13.14 11.09
CA GLU A 155 -15.22 14.52 11.53
C GLU A 155 -16.46 15.40 11.38
N LYS A 156 -17.12 15.33 10.23
CA LYS A 156 -18.36 16.07 9.97
C LYS A 156 -19.49 15.66 10.92
N PHE A 157 -19.70 14.36 11.14
CA PHE A 157 -20.71 13.87 12.07
C PHE A 157 -20.51 14.40 13.47
N TRP A 158 -19.28 14.33 13.99
CA TRP A 158 -18.98 14.78 15.35
C TRP A 158 -19.06 16.29 15.50
N TYR A 159 -18.71 17.06 14.45
CA TYR A 159 -18.93 18.50 14.40
C TYR A 159 -20.43 18.85 14.47
N ASP A 160 -21.24 18.26 13.59
CA ASP A 160 -22.69 18.49 13.53
C ASP A 160 -23.37 18.08 14.84
N MET A 161 -22.94 16.96 15.44
CA MET A 161 -23.43 16.48 16.75
C MET A 161 -23.10 17.46 17.87
N ALA A 162 -21.87 17.98 17.92
CA ALA A 162 -21.47 18.96 18.92
C ALA A 162 -22.28 20.27 18.80
N ALA A 163 -22.49 20.75 17.56
CA ALA A 163 -23.31 21.92 17.30
C ALA A 163 -24.78 21.73 17.72
N LEU A 164 -25.34 20.54 17.48
CA LEU A 164 -26.69 20.19 17.91
C LEU A 164 -26.79 20.14 19.45
N LEU A 165 -25.83 19.51 20.12
CA LEU A 165 -25.81 19.44 21.59
C LEU A 165 -25.72 20.84 22.24
N THR A 166 -24.90 21.73 21.67
CA THR A 166 -24.85 23.14 22.09
C THR A 166 -26.20 23.81 21.88
N THR A 167 -26.82 23.65 20.71
CA THR A 167 -28.16 24.22 20.45
C THR A 167 -29.19 23.75 21.48
N ILE A 168 -29.21 22.44 21.78
CA ILE A 168 -30.16 21.87 22.73
C ILE A 168 -29.94 22.49 24.12
N ARG A 169 -28.69 22.64 24.54
CA ARG A 169 -28.35 23.27 25.82
C ARG A 169 -28.78 24.74 25.85
N ASP A 170 -28.42 25.52 24.84
CA ASP A 170 -28.80 26.94 24.75
C ASP A 170 -30.33 27.11 24.76
N THR A 171 -31.05 26.21 24.08
CA THR A 171 -32.52 26.20 24.06
C THR A 171 -33.09 25.83 25.43
N GLN A 172 -32.49 24.86 26.12
CA GLN A 172 -32.89 24.47 27.46
C GLN A 172 -32.69 25.61 28.46
N ASP A 173 -31.56 26.33 28.38
CA ASP A 173 -31.28 27.50 29.22
C ASP A 173 -32.29 28.62 28.94
N ILE A 174 -32.60 28.89 27.67
CA ILE A 174 -33.65 29.83 27.26
C ILE A 174 -35.01 29.50 27.88
N VAL A 175 -35.40 28.22 27.88
CA VAL A 175 -36.68 27.76 28.44
C VAL A 175 -36.68 27.85 29.97
N HIS A 176 -35.56 27.51 30.61
CA HIS A 176 -35.40 27.63 32.06
C HIS A 176 -35.50 29.09 32.54
N ASP A 177 -34.98 30.03 31.76
CA ASP A 177 -34.97 31.46 32.10
C ASP A 177 -36.29 32.17 31.80
N LEU A 178 -37.33 31.46 31.32
CA LEU A 178 -38.66 32.04 31.16
C LEU A 178 -39.29 32.32 32.53
N GLU A 179 -39.75 33.56 32.70
CA GLU A 179 -40.45 33.98 33.92
C GLU A 179 -41.74 33.18 34.14
N SER A 180 -42.16 33.08 35.41
CA SER A 180 -43.48 32.53 35.73
C SER A 180 -44.58 33.35 35.03
N PRO A 181 -45.66 32.72 34.54
CA PRO A 181 -46.74 33.43 33.87
C PRO A 181 -47.30 34.55 34.74
N GLY A 182 -47.35 35.76 34.19
CA GLY A 182 -48.06 36.88 34.82
C GLY A 182 -49.56 36.59 34.95
N ILE A 183 -50.23 37.29 35.87
CA ILE A 183 -51.69 37.19 36.04
C ILE A 183 -52.47 38.20 35.17
N ASP A 184 -51.80 39.27 34.72
CA ASP A 184 -52.39 40.31 33.88
C ASP A 184 -52.30 39.93 32.39
N PRO A 185 -53.42 40.03 31.63
CA PRO A 185 -53.43 39.68 30.21
C PRO A 185 -52.41 40.44 29.35
N SER A 186 -52.07 41.68 29.72
CA SER A 186 -51.04 42.48 29.03
C SER A 186 -49.62 41.94 29.24
N ILE A 187 -49.32 41.46 30.45
CA ILE A 187 -48.03 40.87 30.81
C ILE A 187 -47.86 39.50 30.17
N ILE A 188 -48.90 38.67 30.18
CA ILE A 188 -48.90 37.37 29.49
C ILE A 188 -48.60 37.57 28.00
N LYS A 189 -49.22 38.57 27.35
CA LYS A 189 -48.97 38.88 25.94
C LYS A 189 -47.50 39.28 25.68
N GLN A 190 -46.92 40.12 26.53
CA GLN A 190 -45.50 40.49 26.43
C GLN A 190 -44.57 39.29 26.64
N GLN A 191 -44.89 38.40 27.59
CA GLN A 191 -44.11 37.18 27.84
C GLN A 191 -44.15 36.22 26.64
N VAL A 192 -45.30 36.08 25.99
CA VAL A 192 -45.43 35.28 24.75
C VAL A 192 -44.59 35.87 23.62
N GLU A 193 -44.70 37.17 23.35
CA GLU A 193 -43.90 37.83 22.30
C GLU A 193 -42.39 37.69 22.57
N ALA A 194 -41.96 37.84 23.83
CA ALA A 194 -40.56 37.67 24.22
C ALA A 194 -40.07 36.22 24.07
N ALA A 195 -40.89 35.23 24.43
CA ALA A 195 -40.57 33.81 24.27
C ALA A 195 -40.45 33.42 22.79
N GLU A 196 -41.33 33.94 21.92
CA GLU A 196 -41.28 33.70 20.48
C GLU A 196 -40.01 34.28 19.83
N VAL A 197 -39.59 35.49 20.23
CA VAL A 197 -38.35 36.09 19.72
C VAL A 197 -37.14 35.27 20.15
N ARG A 198 -37.09 34.86 21.42
CA ARG A 198 -35.97 34.12 22.00
C ARG A 198 -35.82 32.73 21.38
N THR A 199 -36.93 32.02 21.17
CA THR A 199 -36.95 30.71 20.49
C THR A 199 -36.59 30.82 19.01
N ARG A 200 -37.06 31.84 18.30
CA ARG A 200 -36.70 32.08 16.88
C ARG A 200 -35.21 32.38 16.70
N GLY A 201 -34.61 33.11 17.65
CA GLY A 201 -33.16 33.37 17.68
C GLY A 201 -32.34 32.09 17.84
N ALA A 202 -32.76 31.20 18.75
CA ALA A 202 -32.10 29.91 18.98
C ALA A 202 -32.11 29.00 17.74
N VAL A 203 -33.24 28.92 17.03
CA VAL A 203 -33.38 28.15 15.78
C VAL A 203 -32.46 28.70 14.68
N SER A 204 -32.36 30.02 14.57
CA SER A 204 -31.52 30.67 13.55
C SER A 204 -30.03 30.48 13.83
N HIS A 205 -29.62 30.55 15.11
CA HIS A 205 -28.25 30.27 15.53
C HIS A 205 -27.87 28.80 15.29
N SER A 206 -28.78 27.87 15.60
CA SER A 206 -28.57 26.44 15.35
C SER A 206 -28.26 26.13 13.89
N GLY A 207 -29.04 26.67 12.96
CA GLY A 207 -28.80 26.49 11.52
C GLY A 207 -27.48 27.12 11.04
N ALA A 208 -26.96 28.12 11.75
CA ALA A 208 -25.66 28.74 11.44
C ALA A 208 -24.47 27.89 11.89
N CYS A 209 -24.61 27.12 12.97
CA CYS A 209 -23.56 26.28 13.57
C CYS A 209 -23.40 24.90 12.90
N LEU A 210 -24.33 24.50 12.03
CA LEU A 210 -24.18 23.29 11.21
C LEU A 210 -23.08 23.46 10.16
N HIS A 211 -22.42 22.35 9.82
CA HIS A 211 -21.45 22.34 8.74
C HIS A 211 -22.08 22.89 7.44
N PRO A 212 -21.37 23.66 6.60
CA PRO A 212 -21.96 24.31 5.41
C PRO A 212 -22.72 23.38 4.47
N THR A 213 -22.30 22.12 4.35
CA THR A 213 -22.94 21.09 3.52
C THR A 213 -24.18 20.44 4.16
N CYS A 214 -24.44 20.71 5.43
CA CYS A 214 -25.61 20.24 6.20
C CYS A 214 -26.68 21.32 6.40
N LYS A 215 -26.45 22.55 5.93
CA LYS A 215 -27.45 23.60 6.07
C LYS A 215 -28.69 23.24 5.25
N PRO A 216 -29.89 23.23 5.86
CA PRO A 216 -31.12 23.06 5.09
C PRO A 216 -31.23 24.20 4.09
N ASP A 217 -31.68 23.89 2.86
CA ASP A 217 -31.95 24.93 1.86
C ASP A 217 -33.29 25.60 2.19
N TRP A 218 -33.25 26.56 3.10
CA TRP A 218 -34.40 27.36 3.51
C TRP A 218 -34.90 28.33 2.42
N THR A 219 -34.26 28.36 1.23
CA THR A 219 -34.72 29.20 0.10
C THR A 219 -35.86 28.58 -0.70
N ARG A 220 -36.25 27.34 -0.36
CA ARG A 220 -37.41 26.67 -0.96
C ARG A 220 -38.55 26.59 0.05
N SER A 221 -39.26 27.70 0.24
CA SER A 221 -40.57 27.78 0.90
C SER A 221 -41.39 28.87 0.23
#